data_AF-A0A381IMX6-F1
#
_entry.id   AF-A0A381IMX6-F1
#
_cell.length_a   1.000
_cell.length_b   1.000
_cell.length_c   1.000
_cell.angle_alpha   90.00
_cell.angle_beta   90.00
_cell.angle_gamma   90.00
#
_symmetry.space_group_name_H-M   'P 1'
#
loop_
_entity.id
_entity.type
_entity.pdbx_description
1 polymer ?
#
loop_
_entity_poly.entity_id
_entity_poly.type
_entity_poly.pdbx_seq_one_letter_code
_entity_poly.pdbx_strand_id
1 'polypeptide(L)' 'MIPPETEQWMADRIKTRKTLTLDASHASLASYPHEIVALIEEAARSF' A
#
# COMPACT_ATOMS: atom_id res chain seq x y z
N MET A 1 -9.49 3.23 -11.80
CA MET A 1 -8.97 2.69 -10.53
C MET A 1 -8.68 1.21 -10.72
N ILE A 2 -7.62 0.70 -10.13
CA ILE A 2 -7.30 -0.74 -10.18
C ILE A 2 -8.22 -1.44 -9.16
N PRO A 3 -8.89 -2.55 -9.52
CA PRO A 3 -9.70 -3.31 -8.55
C PRO A 3 -8.82 -3.89 -7.42
N PRO A 4 -9.31 -3.98 -6.17
CA PRO A 4 -8.53 -4.50 -5.04
C PRO A 4 -7.94 -5.90 -5.27
N GLU A 5 -8.69 -6.79 -5.93
CA GLU A 5 -8.23 -8.13 -6.32
C GLU A 5 -7.02 -8.11 -7.26
N THR A 6 -6.97 -7.12 -8.16
CA THR A 6 -5.86 -6.94 -9.10
C THR A 6 -4.63 -6.37 -8.38
N GLU A 7 -4.82 -5.45 -7.43
CA GLU A 7 -3.73 -4.94 -6.59
C GLU A 7 -3.12 -6.03 -5.71
N GLN A 8 -3.96 -6.90 -5.12
CA GLN A 8 -3.50 -8.06 -4.35
C GLN A 8 -2.68 -9.02 -5.23
N TRP A 9 -3.17 -9.36 -6.42
CA TRP A 9 -2.42 -10.19 -7.37
C TRP A 9 -1.07 -9.56 -7.76
N MET A 10 -1.02 -8.23 -7.95
CA MET A 10 0.23 -7.53 -8.24
C MET A 10 1.22 -7.63 -7.07
N ALA A 11 0.76 -7.43 -5.83
CA ALA A 11 1.58 -7.54 -4.64
C ALA A 11 2.16 -8.96 -4.47
N ASP A 12 1.32 -9.98 -4.66
CA ASP A 12 1.72 -11.39 -4.59
C ASP A 12 2.76 -11.73 -5.68
N ARG A 13 2.55 -11.24 -6.91
CA ARG A 13 3.45 -11.47 -8.05
C ARG A 13 4.84 -10.90 -7.82
N ILE A 14 4.96 -9.71 -7.20
CA ILE A 14 6.26 -9.07 -6.94
C ILE A 14 6.88 -9.47 -5.60
N LYS A 15 6.19 -10.29 -4.79
CA LYS A 15 6.63 -10.75 -3.47
C LYS A 15 6.98 -9.58 -2.54
N THR A 16 6.02 -8.67 -2.34
CA THR A 16 6.18 -7.56 -1.39
C THR A 16 6.60 -8.07 -0.02
N ARG A 17 7.51 -7.35 0.65
CA ARG A 17 7.87 -7.63 2.05
C ARG A 17 6.70 -7.37 3.00
N LYS A 18 5.86 -6.40 2.66
CA LYS A 18 4.66 -6.00 3.41
C LYS A 18 3.65 -5.36 2.45
N THR A 19 2.37 -5.63 2.66
CA THR A 19 1.24 -5.05 1.90
C THR A 19 0.28 -4.38 2.88
N LEU A 20 -0.15 -3.16 2.58
CA LEU A 20 -1.14 -2.40 3.34
C LEU A 20 -2.42 -2.31 2.52
N THR A 21 -3.54 -2.75 3.09
CA THR A 21 -4.88 -2.64 2.49
C THR A 21 -5.65 -1.52 3.19
N LEU A 22 -6.24 -0.61 2.41
CA LEU A 22 -7.01 0.54 2.90
C LEU A 22 -8.39 0.55 2.24
N ASP A 23 -9.41 0.97 2.97
CA ASP A 23 -10.75 1.24 2.42
C ASP A 23 -10.74 2.61 1.70
N ALA A 24 -9.98 2.67 0.60
CA ALA A 24 -9.69 3.90 -0.12
C ALA A 24 -10.05 3.79 -1.61
N SER A 25 -10.32 4.95 -2.20
CA SER A 25 -10.41 5.13 -3.66
C SER A 25 -9.05 5.60 -4.20
N HIS A 26 -9.04 6.29 -5.35
CA HIS A 26 -7.82 6.65 -6.08
C HIS A 26 -6.94 7.60 -5.27
N ALA A 27 -7.57 8.45 -4.47
CA ALA A 27 -6.91 9.45 -3.65
C ALA A 27 -6.57 8.92 -2.25
N SER A 28 -6.00 7.71 -2.15
CA SER A 28 -5.62 7.09 -0.87
C SER A 28 -4.66 7.96 -0.05
N LEU A 29 -3.76 8.70 -0.71
CA LEU A 29 -2.85 9.65 -0.04
C LEU A 29 -3.58 10.83 0.63
N ALA A 30 -4.74 11.24 0.12
CA ALA A 30 -5.54 12.30 0.73
C ALA A 30 -6.42 11.78 1.86
N SER A 31 -6.98 10.57 1.71
CA SER A 31 -7.88 9.97 2.71
C SER A 31 -7.15 9.28 3.87
N TYR A 32 -5.96 8.72 3.63
CA TYR A 32 -5.16 7.94 4.59
C TYR A 32 -3.67 8.33 4.55
N PRO A 33 -3.33 9.64 4.71
CA PRO A 33 -1.95 10.10 4.60
C PRO A 33 -1.03 9.48 5.66
N HIS A 34 -1.53 9.27 6.88
CA HIS A 34 -0.72 8.83 8.01
C HIS A 34 -0.28 7.36 7.87
N GLU A 35 -1.19 6.49 7.45
CA GLU A 35 -0.93 5.06 7.24
C GLU A 35 0.08 4.85 6.11
N ILE A 36 -0.04 5.64 5.04
CA ILE A 36 0.91 5.59 3.91
C ILE A 36 2.28 6.09 4.34
N VAL A 37 2.37 7.23 5.04
CA VAL A 37 3.65 7.74 5.56
C VAL A 37 4.29 6.73 6.51
N ALA A 38 3.53 6.12 7.41
CA ALA A 38 4.04 5.11 8.34
C ALA A 38 4.62 3.90 7.61
N LEU A 39 3.96 3.40 6.56
CA LEU A 39 4.48 2.29 5.74
C LEU A 39 5.81 2.66 5.06
N ILE A 40 5.91 3.89 4.54
CA ILE A 40 7.13 4.39 3.89
C ILE A 40 8.26 4.54 4.90
N GLU A 41 7.99 5.11 6.08
CA GLU A 41 8.99 5.25 7.15
C GLU A 41 9.51 3.89 7.64
N GLU A 42 8.63 2.90 7.81
CA GLU A 42 9.02 1.53 8.15
C GLU A 42 9.92 0.92 7.06
N ALA A 43 9.54 1.09 5.79
CA ALA A 43 10.34 0.61 4.67
C ALA A 43 11.73 1.28 4.60
N ALA A 44 11.81 2.58 4.90
CA ALA A 44 13.06 3.34 4.89
C ALA A 44 14.00 2.96 6.06
N ARG A 45 13.44 2.59 7.22
CA ARG A 45 14.21 2.19 8.41
C ARG A 45 14.67 0.73 8.40
N SER A 46 14.09 -0.10 7.54
CA SER A 46 14.36 -1.55 7.44
C SER A 46 15.40 -1.93 6.38
N PHE A 47 16.30 -0.99 6.05
CA PHE A 47 17.50 -1.22 5.23
C PHE A 47 18.63 -1.85 6.04
#